data_AF-A0A3A9EWD0-F1
#
_entry.id   AF-A0A3A9EWD0-F1
#
_cell.length_a   1.000
_cell.length_b   1.000
_cell.length_c   1.000
_cell.angle_alpha   90.00
_cell.angle_beta   90.00
_cell.angle_gamma   90.00
#
_symmetry.space_group_name_H-M   'P 1'
#
loop_
_entity.id
_entity.type
_entity.pdbx_description
1 polymer ?
#
loop_
_entity_poly.entity_id
_entity_poly.type
_entity_poly.pdbx_seq_one_letter_code
_entity_poly.pdbx_strand_id
1 'polypeptide(L)'
;MSTFGFMDIIIIVSGAYLVYVAIQMKRTGEITSSAIIGKGCDVKKAKDPQGFIDYMYMKSIIMGVLVILSGALDYMNDMYWNIPYFGLAICGIFLVILLIYCKISMSAQKKYLSPK
;
A
#
# COMPACT_ATOMS: atom_id res chain seq x y z
N MET A 1 -7.72 -23.35 14.00
CA MET A 1 -7.02 -22.32 13.22
C MET A 1 -8.04 -21.25 12.89
N SER A 2 -8.08 -20.21 13.70
CA SER A 2 -9.06 -19.13 13.62
C SER A 2 -8.86 -18.36 12.31
N THR A 3 -9.94 -18.08 11.59
CA THR A 3 -9.96 -17.39 10.27
C THR A 3 -9.14 -16.09 10.23
N PHE A 4 -8.88 -15.46 11.38
CA PHE A 4 -8.10 -14.23 11.53
C PHE A 4 -6.62 -14.38 11.16
N GLY A 5 -5.91 -15.42 11.62
CA GLY A 5 -4.47 -15.56 11.35
C GLY A 5 -4.10 -15.69 9.87
N PHE A 6 -4.99 -16.25 9.03
CA PHE A 6 -4.77 -16.31 7.58
C PHE A 6 -4.93 -14.94 6.92
N MET A 7 -5.85 -14.10 7.42
CA MET A 7 -6.07 -12.76 6.93
C MET A 7 -4.88 -11.84 7.26
N ASP A 8 -4.30 -11.99 8.45
CA ASP A 8 -3.11 -11.22 8.86
C ASP A 8 -1.90 -11.52 7.97
N ILE A 9 -1.71 -12.79 7.60
CA ILE A 9 -0.68 -13.21 6.65
C ILE A 9 -0.90 -12.55 5.29
N ILE A 10 -2.15 -12.51 4.80
CA ILE A 10 -2.47 -11.83 3.53
C ILE A 10 -2.16 -10.33 3.63
N ILE A 11 -2.48 -9.69 4.75
CA ILE A 11 -2.20 -8.26 4.97
C ILE A 11 -0.68 -8.01 4.93
N ILE A 12 0.10 -8.81 5.64
CA ILE A 12 1.57 -8.73 5.64
C ILE A 12 2.14 -8.93 4.23
N VAL A 13 1.70 -9.97 3.51
CA VAL A 13 2.13 -10.26 2.14
C VAL A 13 1.72 -9.12 1.20
N SER A 14 0.54 -8.54 1.37
CA SER A 14 0.06 -7.40 0.57
C SER A 14 0.90 -6.14 0.81
N GLY A 15 1.28 -5.87 2.06
CA GLY A 15 2.19 -4.77 2.41
C GLY A 15 3.58 -4.96 1.79
N ALA A 16 4.12 -6.17 1.88
CA ALA A 16 5.41 -6.52 1.27
C ALA A 16 5.36 -6.40 -0.27
N TYR A 17 4.26 -6.81 -0.90
CA TYR A 17 4.03 -6.63 -2.33
C TYR A 17 3.99 -5.14 -2.71
N LEU A 18 3.37 -4.30 -1.88
CA LEU A 18 3.32 -2.85 -2.09
C LEU A 18 4.72 -2.22 -2.09
N VAL A 19 5.59 -2.64 -1.16
CA VAL A 19 7.00 -2.24 -1.12
C VAL A 19 7.75 -2.75 -2.35
N TYR A 20 7.54 -4.01 -2.72
CA TYR A 20 8.19 -4.60 -3.90
C TYR A 20 7.84 -3.85 -5.18
N VAL A 21 6.57 -3.54 -5.39
CA VAL A 21 6.12 -2.75 -6.56
C VAL A 21 6.73 -1.34 -6.51
N ALA A 22 6.81 -0.70 -5.35
CA ALA A 22 7.48 0.60 -5.20
C ALA A 22 8.96 0.54 -5.66
N ILE A 23 9.71 -0.45 -5.18
CA ILE A 23 11.11 -0.67 -5.57
C ILE A 23 11.23 -1.00 -7.05
N GLN A 24 10.34 -1.84 -7.56
CA GLN A 24 10.33 -2.20 -8.98
C GLN A 24 10.10 -0.95 -9.84
N MET A 25 9.10 -0.11 -9.54
CA MET A 25 8.85 1.15 -10.25
C MET A 25 10.07 2.09 -10.21
N LYS A 26 10.80 2.15 -9.09
CA LYS A 26 12.02 2.95 -8.99
C LYS A 26 13.19 2.38 -9.81
N ARG A 27 13.30 1.05 -9.92
CA ARG A 27 14.37 0.39 -10.68
C ARG A 27 14.11 0.35 -12.18
N THR A 28 12.87 0.11 -12.61
CA THR A 28 12.52 0.00 -14.03
C THR A 28 12.24 1.37 -14.65
N GLY A 29 11.83 2.37 -13.85
CA GLY A 29 11.33 3.64 -14.38
C GLY A 29 9.99 3.50 -15.10
N GLU A 30 9.44 2.28 -15.15
CA GLU A 30 8.16 1.96 -15.74
C GLU A 30 7.14 1.81 -14.62
N ILE A 31 6.06 2.60 -14.69
CA ILE A 31 4.96 2.44 -13.74
C ILE A 31 4.16 1.23 -14.20
N THR A 32 4.38 0.07 -13.57
CA THR A 32 3.60 -1.13 -13.88
C THR A 32 2.12 -0.87 -13.56
N SER A 33 1.33 -0.61 -14.61
CA SER A 33 -0.05 -0.09 -14.60
C SER A 33 -1.08 -0.83 -13.75
N SER A 34 -0.74 -1.96 -13.15
CA SER A 34 -1.75 -2.90 -12.61
C SER A 34 -1.92 -2.88 -11.10
N ALA A 35 -0.90 -2.47 -10.32
CA ALA A 35 -0.94 -2.62 -8.86
C ALA A 35 -1.22 -1.30 -8.10
N ILE A 36 -0.79 -0.16 -8.64
CA ILE A 36 -0.87 1.15 -7.95
C ILE A 36 -1.62 2.19 -8.78
N ILE A 37 -1.71 1.98 -10.09
CA ILE A 37 -2.44 2.83 -11.00
C ILE A 37 -3.89 2.29 -11.14
N GLY A 38 -4.89 3.12 -10.83
CA GLY A 38 -6.27 2.82 -11.21
C GLY A 38 -6.36 2.56 -12.72
N LYS A 39 -7.02 1.47 -13.13
CA LYS A 39 -7.25 1.11 -14.54
C LYS A 39 -7.69 2.35 -15.34
N GLY A 40 -6.78 2.92 -16.13
CA GLY A 40 -7.04 4.14 -16.92
C GLY A 40 -5.96 5.22 -16.90
N CYS A 41 -4.89 5.08 -16.10
CA CYS A 41 -3.76 6.01 -16.18
C CYS A 41 -2.70 5.50 -17.15
N ASP A 42 -2.66 6.13 -18.33
CA ASP A 42 -1.72 5.84 -19.40
C ASP A 42 -0.32 6.37 -19.02
N VAL A 43 0.55 5.46 -18.58
CA VAL A 43 1.95 5.76 -18.20
C VAL A 43 2.71 6.42 -19.34
N LYS A 44 2.31 6.13 -20.59
CA LYS A 44 2.89 6.70 -21.81
C LYS A 44 2.51 8.18 -22.04
N LYS A 45 1.51 8.69 -21.34
CA LYS A 45 1.09 10.11 -21.36
C LYS A 45 1.53 10.88 -20.11
N ALA A 46 2.33 10.26 -19.25
CA ALA A 46 2.88 10.88 -18.04
C ALA A 46 3.72 12.12 -18.41
N LYS A 47 3.37 13.27 -17.83
CA LYS A 47 4.12 14.52 -18.01
C LYS A 47 5.49 14.44 -17.34
N ASP A 48 5.55 13.77 -16.19
CA ASP A 48 6.78 13.54 -15.43
C ASP A 48 6.71 12.19 -14.66
N PRO A 49 7.02 11.06 -15.31
CA PRO A 49 6.94 9.75 -14.68
C PRO A 49 7.97 9.56 -13.57
N GLN A 50 9.17 10.15 -13.69
CA GLN A 50 10.24 10.02 -12.68
C GLN A 50 9.90 10.75 -11.38
N GLY A 51 9.35 11.96 -11.45
CA GLY A 51 8.91 12.72 -10.27
C GLY A 51 7.74 12.07 -9.54
N PHE A 52 6.83 11.41 -10.27
CA PHE A 52 5.78 10.59 -9.66
C PHE A 52 6.37 9.39 -8.92
N ILE A 53 7.31 8.68 -9.56
CA ILE A 53 7.94 7.49 -8.98
C ILE A 53 8.70 7.84 -7.70
N ASP A 54 9.53 8.89 -7.68
CA ASP A 54 10.31 9.21 -6.48
C ASP A 54 9.43 9.69 -5.31
N TYR A 55 8.38 10.48 -5.62
CA TYR A 55 7.40 10.93 -4.63
C TYR A 55 6.54 9.79 -4.07
N MET A 56 6.08 8.88 -4.93
CA MET A 56 5.30 7.72 -4.52
C MET A 56 6.17 6.66 -3.85
N TYR A 57 7.41 6.47 -4.28
CA TYR A 57 8.32 5.45 -3.75
C TYR A 57 8.46 5.55 -2.24
N MET A 58 8.87 6.72 -1.75
CA MET A 58 9.09 6.92 -0.32
C MET A 58 7.81 6.70 0.50
N LYS A 59 6.67 7.19 0.01
CA LYS A 59 5.37 7.03 0.68
C LYS A 59 4.87 5.58 0.65
N SER A 60 5.07 4.88 -0.45
CA SER A 60 4.68 3.48 -0.63
C SER A 60 5.48 2.56 0.28
N ILE A 61 6.78 2.83 0.45
CA ILE A 61 7.62 2.09 1.40
C ILE A 61 7.15 2.32 2.84
N ILE A 62 6.95 3.58 3.24
CA ILE A 62 6.46 3.90 4.59
C ILE A 62 5.13 3.20 4.87
N MET A 63 4.21 3.22 3.90
CA MET A 63 2.92 2.53 4.03
C MET A 63 3.07 1.02 4.09
N GLY A 64 3.85 0.41 3.21
CA GLY A 64 4.05 -1.03 3.21
C GLY A 64 4.66 -1.52 4.53
N VAL A 65 5.61 -0.77 5.10
CA VAL A 65 6.19 -1.07 6.42
C VAL A 65 5.13 -0.95 7.53
N LEU A 66 4.32 0.12 7.52
CA LEU A 66 3.23 0.28 8.48
C LEU A 66 2.21 -0.85 8.41
N VAL A 67 1.86 -1.29 7.21
CA VAL A 67 0.93 -2.41 6.98
C VAL A 67 1.49 -3.72 7.52
N ILE A 68 2.77 -4.02 7.24
CA ILE A 68 3.45 -5.20 7.77
C ILE A 68 3.47 -5.17 9.30
N LEU A 69 3.80 -4.02 9.91
CA LEU A 69 3.81 -3.87 11.36
C LEU A 69 2.41 -4.05 11.96
N SER A 70 1.37 -3.49 11.34
CA SER A 70 0.00 -3.67 11.82
C SER A 70 -0.44 -5.13 11.79
N GLY A 71 -0.15 -5.87 10.72
CA GLY A 71 -0.49 -7.30 10.63
C GLY A 71 0.31 -8.16 11.61
N ALA A 72 1.59 -7.81 11.84
CA ALA A 72 2.42 -8.50 12.84
C ALA A 72 1.91 -8.27 14.28
N LEU A 73 1.48 -7.03 14.59
CA LEU A 73 0.89 -6.70 15.89
C LEU A 73 -0.45 -7.42 16.12
N ASP A 74 -1.29 -7.54 15.08
CA ASP A 74 -2.54 -8.29 15.15
C ASP A 74 -2.29 -9.77 15.45
N TYR A 75 -1.36 -10.37 14.70
CA TYR A 75 -0.95 -11.75 14.87
C TYR A 75 -0.37 -12.02 16.27
N MET A 76 0.46 -11.10 16.78
CA MET A 76 0.99 -11.20 18.15
C MET A 76 -0.12 -11.07 19.20
N ASN A 77 -1.10 -10.20 18.99
CA ASN A 77 -2.23 -10.06 19.90
C ASN A 77 -3.07 -11.33 19.95
N ASP A 78 -3.34 -11.96 18.81
CA ASP A 78 -4.10 -13.23 18.75
C ASP A 78 -3.37 -14.36 19.51
N MET A 79 -2.04 -14.38 19.44
CA MET A 79 -1.20 -15.43 20.05
C MET A 79 -0.95 -15.24 21.56
N TYR A 80 -0.75 -14.01 22.04
CA TYR A 80 -0.33 -13.75 23.43
C TYR A 80 -1.40 -13.07 24.30
N TRP A 81 -2.06 -12.03 23.76
CA TRP A 81 -2.86 -11.11 24.57
C TRP A 81 -4.34 -11.42 24.57
N ASN A 82 -4.85 -12.03 23.48
CA ASN A 82 -6.26 -12.34 23.27
C ASN A 82 -7.20 -11.17 23.62
N ILE A 83 -6.77 -9.92 23.36
CA ILE A 83 -7.58 -8.75 23.69
C ILE A 83 -8.79 -8.73 22.75
N PRO A 84 -10.02 -8.75 23.29
CA PRO A 84 -11.21 -8.67 22.47
C PRO A 84 -11.25 -7.32 21.73
N TYR A 85 -11.73 -7.32 20.48
CA TYR A 85 -11.86 -6.15 19.61
C TYR A 85 -10.55 -5.51 19.10
N PHE A 86 -9.38 -6.00 19.49
CA PHE A 86 -8.10 -5.44 19.03
C PHE A 86 -7.91 -5.59 17.51
N GLY A 87 -8.24 -6.76 16.96
CA GLY A 87 -8.20 -7.00 15.51
C GLY A 87 -9.16 -6.11 14.72
N LEU A 88 -10.33 -5.81 15.29
CA LEU A 88 -11.28 -4.89 14.66
C LEU A 88 -10.76 -3.45 14.67
N ALA A 89 -10.09 -3.03 15.75
CA ALA A 89 -9.47 -1.72 15.85
C ALA A 89 -8.31 -1.55 14.85
N ILE A 90 -7.42 -2.54 14.75
CA ILE A 90 -6.30 -2.54 13.79
C ILE A 90 -6.82 -2.56 12.36
N CYS A 91 -7.83 -3.39 12.05
CA CYS A 91 -8.46 -3.42 10.73
C CYS A 91 -9.07 -2.06 10.36
N GLY A 92 -9.71 -1.37 11.32
CA GLY A 92 -10.19 0.00 11.16
C GLY A 92 -9.07 1.00 10.85
N ILE A 93 -7.96 0.94 11.59
CA ILE A 93 -6.78 1.79 11.37
C ILE A 93 -6.17 1.51 9.98
N PHE A 94 -6.02 0.24 9.62
CA PHE A 94 -5.51 -0.20 8.32
C PHE A 94 -6.36 0.32 7.16
N LEU A 95 -7.69 0.29 7.27
CA LEU A 95 -8.59 0.86 6.26
C LEU A 95 -8.41 2.37 6.12
N VAL A 96 -8.31 3.12 7.23
CA VAL A 96 -8.09 4.58 7.17
C VAL A 96 -6.76 4.91 6.49
N ILE A 97 -5.70 4.18 6.85
CA ILE A 97 -4.37 4.27 6.22
C ILE A 97 -4.46 3.99 4.72
N LEU A 98 -5.14 2.91 4.31
CA LEU A 98 -5.37 2.60 2.90
C LEU A 98 -6.13 3.69 2.15
N LEU A 99 -7.16 4.29 2.75
CA LEU A 99 -7.91 5.38 2.14
C LEU A 99 -7.04 6.62 1.92
N ILE A 100 -6.20 6.96 2.91
CA ILE A 100 -5.22 8.05 2.78
C ILE A 100 -4.23 7.74 1.66
N TYR A 101 -3.71 6.51 1.60
CA TYR A 101 -2.81 6.08 0.54
C TYR A 101 -3.45 6.19 -0.85
N CYS A 102 -4.67 5.68 -1.00
CA CYS A 102 -5.43 5.77 -2.24
C CYS A 102 -5.64 7.23 -2.66
N LYS A 103 -5.98 8.13 -1.72
CA LYS A 103 -6.12 9.56 -2.04
C LYS A 103 -4.81 10.21 -2.44
N ILE A 104 -3.71 9.90 -1.76
CA ILE A 104 -2.37 10.40 -2.12
C ILE A 104 -1.97 9.88 -3.50
N SER A 105 -2.17 8.59 -3.76
CA SER A 105 -1.89 7.97 -5.06
C SER A 105 -2.71 8.65 -6.16
N MET A 106 -4.03 8.75 -6.01
CA MET A 106 -4.88 9.44 -7.00
C MET A 106 -4.52 10.92 -7.19
N SER A 107 -4.18 11.63 -6.11
CA SER A 107 -3.74 13.03 -6.19
C SER A 107 -2.42 13.17 -6.95
N ALA A 108 -1.46 12.30 -6.66
CA ALA A 108 -0.19 12.25 -7.38
C ALA A 108 -0.41 11.87 -8.85
N GLN A 109 -1.28 10.90 -9.13
CA GLN A 109 -1.62 10.52 -10.50
C GLN A 109 -2.25 11.70 -11.25
N LYS A 110 -3.19 12.43 -10.64
CA LYS A 110 -3.78 13.62 -11.28
C LYS A 110 -2.76 14.74 -11.48
N LYS A 111 -1.80 14.89 -10.57
CA LYS A 111 -0.78 15.95 -10.63
C LYS A 111 0.32 15.67 -11.66
N TYR A 112 0.73 14.42 -11.80
CA TYR A 112 1.88 14.02 -12.63
C TYR A 112 1.49 13.27 -13.93
N LEU A 113 0.29 12.67 -13.98
CA LEU A 113 -0.18 11.83 -15.10
C LEU A 113 -1.41 12.39 -15.84
N SER A 114 -2.02 13.51 -15.42
CA SER A 114 -3.17 14.08 -16.17
C SER A 114 -2.70 14.72 -17.48
N PRO A 115 -3.15 14.25 -18.65
CA PRO A 115 -3.00 15.01 -19.90
C PRO A 115 -3.86 16.28 -19.82
N LYS A 116 -3.37 17.38 -20.39
CA LYS A 116 -4.19 18.59 -20.63
C LYS A 116 -5.23 18.29 -21.70
#